data_AF-A0A7J6UB69-F1
#
_entry.id   AF-A0A7J6UB69-F1
#
_cell.length_a   1.000
_cell.length_b   1.000
_cell.length_c   1.000
_cell.angle_alpha   90.00
_cell.angle_beta   90.00
_cell.angle_gamma   90.00
#
_symmetry.space_group_name_H-M   'P 1'
#
loop_
_entity.id
_entity.type
_entity.pdbx_description
1 polymer ?
#
loop_
_entity_poly.entity_id
_entity_poly.type
_entity_poly.pdbx_seq_one_letter_code
_entity_poly.pdbx_strand_id
1 'polypeptide(L)'
;MGLASTAGLNGFSHTITFGLNLAIFTNLCQFVYNGTRSRRKHVAPHMRKWGPFYCVLVATIGVMMDLTRHVLIDSNNWFLTDVANGETVKFHFGDCKYRVDRVEGTPGQCTDIGRGPLQVTEENALGISAPMYNPDGSYSFYGIWFTLVATWTGFLMMFIGILWYTDLPHKLALQWRQAFGRSDTATTGRPLLP
;
A
#
# COMPACT_ATOMS: atom_id res chain seq x y z
N MET A 1 -6.53 -11.47 34.80
CA MET A 1 -6.97 -11.88 33.46
C MET A 1 -6.29 -10.96 32.45
N GLY A 2 -5.07 -11.29 32.06
CA GLY A 2 -4.21 -10.45 31.22
C GLY A 2 -4.00 -11.09 29.84
N LEU A 3 -4.58 -10.45 28.84
CA LEU A 3 -4.21 -10.38 27.41
C LEU A 3 -3.12 -11.35 26.91
N ALA A 4 -3.49 -12.61 26.69
CA ALA A 4 -2.82 -13.49 25.73
C ALA A 4 -3.43 -13.23 24.33
N SER A 5 -3.06 -12.13 23.69
CA SER A 5 -3.56 -11.77 22.34
C SER A 5 -2.71 -10.69 21.67
N THR A 6 -1.50 -11.03 21.23
CA THR A 6 -0.64 -10.02 20.57
C THR A 6 -0.03 -10.46 19.24
N ALA A 7 -0.10 -11.73 18.83
CA ALA A 7 0.41 -12.16 17.51
C ALA A 7 -0.70 -12.60 16.54
N GLY A 8 -1.55 -13.55 16.95
CA GLY A 8 -2.63 -14.05 16.09
C GLY A 8 -3.72 -13.02 15.76
N LEU A 9 -3.97 -12.08 16.69
CA LEU A 9 -4.95 -11.02 16.49
C LEU A 9 -4.46 -9.95 15.50
N ASN A 10 -3.14 -9.73 15.43
CA ASN A 10 -2.54 -8.80 14.47
C ASN A 10 -2.68 -9.37 13.05
N GLY A 11 -2.26 -10.61 12.81
CA GLY A 11 -2.38 -11.25 11.49
C GLY A 11 -3.83 -11.39 11.00
N PHE A 12 -4.77 -11.63 11.93
CA PHE A 12 -6.20 -11.61 11.60
C PHE A 12 -6.69 -10.21 11.21
N SER A 13 -6.27 -9.17 11.92
CA SER A 13 -6.61 -7.77 11.62
C SER A 13 -6.08 -7.34 10.25
N HIS A 14 -4.84 -7.70 9.91
CA HIS A 14 -4.25 -7.40 8.60
C HIS A 14 -4.98 -8.12 7.46
N THR A 15 -5.38 -9.38 7.66
CA THR A 15 -6.16 -10.14 6.66
C THR A 15 -7.56 -9.57 6.45
N ILE A 16 -8.26 -9.16 7.51
CA ILE A 16 -9.57 -8.49 7.39
C ILE A 16 -9.42 -7.17 6.66
N THR A 17 -8.44 -6.35 7.06
CA THR A 17 -8.16 -5.06 6.43
C THR A 17 -7.86 -5.23 4.95
N PHE A 18 -7.10 -6.26 4.58
CA PHE A 18 -6.85 -6.62 3.18
C PHE A 18 -8.13 -6.97 2.42
N GLY A 19 -8.97 -7.85 2.97
CA GLY A 19 -10.24 -8.25 2.33
C GLY A 19 -11.21 -7.08 2.15
N LEU A 20 -11.32 -6.21 3.15
CA LEU A 20 -12.15 -5.01 3.08
C LEU A 20 -11.65 -4.04 2.01
N ASN A 21 -10.35 -3.75 1.97
CA ASN A 21 -9.75 -2.89 0.96
C ASN A 21 -9.92 -3.46 -0.45
N LEU A 22 -9.73 -4.78 -0.64
CA LEU A 22 -9.95 -5.44 -1.91
C LEU A 22 -11.38 -5.24 -2.41
N ALA A 23 -12.36 -5.44 -1.53
CA ALA A 23 -13.77 -5.26 -1.87
C ALA A 23 -14.09 -3.80 -2.24
N ILE A 24 -13.59 -2.83 -1.46
CA ILE A 24 -13.80 -1.40 -1.70
C ILE A 24 -13.18 -0.98 -3.03
N PHE A 25 -11.91 -1.31 -3.29
CA PHE A 25 -11.24 -0.88 -4.51
C PHE A 25 -11.78 -1.59 -5.75
N THR A 26 -12.18 -2.86 -5.64
CA THR A 26 -12.82 -3.58 -6.75
C THR A 26 -14.17 -2.95 -7.10
N ASN A 27 -15.00 -2.62 -6.10
CA ASN A 27 -16.26 -1.92 -6.30
C ASN A 27 -16.04 -0.52 -6.90
N LEU A 28 -15.01 0.20 -6.45
CA LEU A 28 -14.64 1.49 -7.02
C LEU A 28 -14.26 1.38 -8.50
N CYS A 29 -13.45 0.37 -8.87
CA CYS A 29 -13.09 0.09 -10.26
C CYS A 29 -14.33 -0.20 -11.12
N GLN A 30 -15.25 -1.02 -10.62
CA GLN A 30 -16.52 -1.32 -11.30
C GLN A 30 -17.39 -0.06 -11.49
N PHE A 31 -17.49 0.77 -10.45
CA PHE A 31 -18.22 2.03 -10.48
C PHE A 31 -17.64 3.00 -11.52
N VAL A 32 -16.33 3.22 -11.51
CA VAL A 32 -15.64 4.09 -12.47
C VAL A 32 -15.74 3.53 -13.89
N TYR A 33 -15.62 2.21 -14.07
CA TYR A 33 -15.78 1.55 -15.36
C TYR A 33 -17.19 1.77 -15.94
N ASN A 34 -18.24 1.44 -15.18
CA ASN A 34 -19.62 1.57 -15.62
C ASN A 34 -20.00 3.04 -15.86
N GLY A 35 -19.52 3.92 -14.99
CA GLY A 35 -19.68 5.36 -15.13
C GLY A 35 -19.00 5.92 -16.37
N THR A 36 -17.77 5.50 -16.65
CA THR A 36 -17.03 5.91 -17.85
C THR A 36 -17.72 5.43 -19.12
N ARG A 37 -18.18 4.16 -19.13
CA ARG A 37 -18.94 3.59 -20.25
C ARG A 37 -20.25 4.34 -20.51
N SER A 38 -20.95 4.77 -19.46
CA SER A 38 -22.26 5.39 -19.58
C SER A 38 -22.21 6.90 -19.85
N ARG A 39 -21.37 7.65 -19.11
CA ARG A 39 -21.33 9.12 -19.13
C ARG A 39 -20.35 9.71 -20.14
N ARG A 40 -19.32 8.96 -20.55
CA ARG A 40 -18.24 9.45 -21.44
C ARG A 40 -18.27 8.83 -22.83
N LYS A 41 -19.46 8.47 -23.33
CA LYS A 41 -19.61 7.83 -24.66
C LYS A 41 -19.05 8.68 -25.79
N HIS A 42 -19.27 10.00 -25.74
CA HIS A 42 -18.93 10.96 -26.78
C HIS A 42 -17.52 11.54 -26.67
N VAL A 43 -16.76 11.16 -25.64
CA VAL A 43 -15.40 11.68 -25.43
C VAL A 43 -14.43 10.89 -26.31
N ALA A 44 -13.82 11.56 -27.28
CA ALA A 44 -12.64 11.08 -28.00
C ALA A 44 -11.43 11.96 -27.61
N PRO A 45 -10.19 11.44 -27.61
CA PRO A 45 -9.74 10.07 -27.93
C PRO A 45 -9.89 9.06 -26.77
N HIS A 46 -9.64 7.77 -27.04
CA HIS A 46 -9.79 6.65 -26.08
C HIS A 46 -9.08 6.88 -24.74
N MET A 47 -7.85 7.43 -24.75
CA MET A 47 -7.10 7.76 -23.52
C MET A 47 -7.78 8.82 -22.66
N ARG A 48 -8.51 9.78 -23.25
CA ARG A 48 -9.25 10.80 -22.48
C ARG A 48 -10.56 10.24 -21.94
N LYS A 49 -11.15 9.26 -22.63
CA LYS A 49 -12.34 8.54 -22.19
C LYS A 49 -12.03 7.61 -21.03
N TRP A 50 -11.06 6.71 -21.20
CA TRP A 50 -10.75 5.63 -20.26
C TRP A 50 -9.58 5.94 -19.31
N GLY A 51 -8.89 7.05 -19.50
CA GLY A 51 -7.81 7.52 -18.61
C GLY A 51 -8.15 7.43 -17.12
N PRO A 52 -9.31 7.93 -16.67
CA PRO A 52 -9.68 7.83 -15.25
C PRO A 52 -9.79 6.38 -14.76
N PHE A 53 -10.33 5.49 -15.58
CA PHE A 53 -10.43 4.07 -15.23
C PHE A 53 -9.05 3.42 -15.14
N TYR A 54 -8.17 3.66 -16.11
CA TYR A 54 -6.80 3.13 -16.05
C TYR A 54 -6.02 3.67 -14.86
N CYS A 55 -6.18 4.96 -14.52
CA CYS A 55 -5.56 5.54 -13.33
C CYS A 55 -6.03 4.82 -12.05
N VAL A 56 -7.34 4.63 -11.87
CA VAL A 56 -7.89 3.96 -10.68
C VAL A 56 -7.51 2.48 -10.65
N LEU A 57 -7.45 1.80 -11.80
CA LEU A 57 -7.06 0.38 -11.87
C LEU A 57 -5.60 0.17 -11.48
N VAL A 58 -4.68 0.96 -12.05
CA VAL A 58 -3.25 0.89 -11.73
C VAL A 58 -3.02 1.29 -10.27
N ALA A 59 -3.72 2.32 -9.79
CA ALA A 59 -3.69 2.72 -8.39
C ALA A 59 -4.13 1.59 -7.45
N THR A 60 -5.23 0.91 -7.79
CA THR A 60 -5.74 -0.23 -7.01
C THR A 60 -4.69 -1.33 -6.93
N ILE A 61 -4.05 -1.69 -8.04
CA ILE A 61 -2.99 -2.71 -8.05
C ILE A 61 -1.81 -2.27 -7.17
N GLY A 62 -1.36 -1.01 -7.29
CA GLY A 62 -0.25 -0.47 -6.50
C GLY A 62 -0.51 -0.49 -5.00
N VAL A 63 -1.69 -0.02 -4.57
CA VAL A 63 -2.07 -0.01 -3.14
C VAL A 63 -2.27 -1.43 -2.60
N MET A 64 -2.87 -2.33 -3.40
CA MET A 64 -3.11 -3.71 -2.96
C MET A 64 -1.82 -4.52 -2.84
N MET A 65 -0.79 -4.21 -3.63
CA MET A 65 0.51 -4.87 -3.55
C MET A 65 1.18 -4.70 -2.17
N ASP A 66 1.06 -3.51 -1.58
CA ASP A 66 1.58 -3.22 -0.23
C ASP A 66 0.80 -3.95 0.87
N LEU A 67 -0.54 -3.95 0.78
CA LEU A 67 -1.38 -4.71 1.70
C LEU A 67 -1.14 -6.22 1.58
N THR A 68 -0.94 -6.74 0.36
CA THR A 68 -0.57 -8.14 0.13
C THR A 68 0.77 -8.46 0.78
N ARG A 69 1.75 -7.55 0.73
CA ARG A 69 3.01 -7.68 1.46
C ARG A 69 2.78 -7.87 2.96
N HIS A 70 1.95 -7.05 3.58
CA HIS A 70 1.66 -7.15 5.02
C HIS A 70 1.03 -8.50 5.38
N VAL A 71 0.05 -8.96 4.59
CA VAL A 71 -0.61 -10.26 4.82
C VAL A 71 0.35 -11.44 4.59
N LEU A 72 1.24 -11.35 3.59
CA LEU A 72 2.22 -12.39 3.31
C LEU A 72 3.23 -12.53 4.46
N ILE A 73 3.70 -11.40 5.02
CA ILE A 73 4.59 -11.41 6.19
C ILE A 73 3.89 -12.06 7.38
N ASP A 74 2.62 -11.74 7.63
CA ASP A 74 1.87 -12.30 8.75
C ASP A 74 1.49 -13.78 8.57
N SER A 75 1.53 -14.31 7.35
CA SER A 75 1.05 -15.67 7.04
C SER A 75 1.97 -16.81 7.51
N ASN A 76 3.09 -16.53 8.19
CA ASN A 76 4.06 -17.55 8.63
C ASN A 76 4.52 -18.51 7.51
N ASN A 77 4.44 -18.07 6.26
CA ASN A 77 4.73 -18.91 5.09
C ASN A 77 6.03 -18.47 4.40
N TRP A 78 6.81 -17.61 5.06
CA TRP A 78 8.11 -17.18 4.58
C TRP A 78 9.13 -18.30 4.78
N PHE A 79 9.88 -18.63 3.74
CA PHE A 79 11.03 -19.53 3.81
C PHE A 79 12.31 -18.70 3.99
N LEU A 80 13.02 -18.93 5.07
CA LEU A 80 14.34 -18.39 5.33
C LEU A 80 15.35 -19.27 4.60
N THR A 81 16.20 -18.69 3.76
CA THR A 81 17.36 -19.42 3.23
C THR A 81 18.59 -19.01 4.02
N ASP A 82 19.25 -19.99 4.65
CA ASP A 82 20.56 -19.78 5.26
C ASP A 82 21.58 -19.48 4.14
N VAL A 83 22.24 -18.32 4.24
CA VAL A 83 23.21 -17.85 3.25
C VAL A 83 24.50 -18.71 3.25
N ALA A 84 24.81 -19.39 4.36
CA ALA A 84 26.00 -20.22 4.48
C ALA A 84 25.81 -21.62 3.90
N ASN A 85 24.64 -22.22 4.13
CA ASN A 85 24.38 -23.63 3.82
C ASN A 85 23.38 -23.84 2.67
N GLY A 86 22.68 -22.78 2.25
CA GLY A 86 21.63 -22.85 1.23
C GLY A 86 20.34 -23.54 1.70
N GLU A 87 20.23 -23.89 2.99
CA GLU A 87 19.10 -24.62 3.54
C GLU A 87 17.89 -23.69 3.76
N THR A 88 16.69 -24.18 3.41
CA THR A 88 15.43 -23.43 3.56
C THR A 88 14.67 -23.85 4.81
N VAL A 89 14.59 -22.97 5.80
CA VAL A 89 13.82 -23.16 7.04
C VAL A 89 12.54 -22.33 7.01
N LYS A 90 11.40 -22.94 7.36
CA LYS A 90 10.11 -22.24 7.39
C LYS A 90 10.04 -21.34 8.63
N PHE A 91 9.69 -20.07 8.44
CA PHE A 91 9.57 -19.10 9.54
C PHE A 91 8.17 -19.13 10.15
N HIS A 92 8.10 -19.29 11.48
CA HIS A 92 6.89 -19.35 12.29
C HIS A 92 6.83 -18.17 13.28
N PHE A 93 6.18 -17.05 12.96
CA PHE A 93 5.97 -15.99 13.95
C PHE A 93 5.16 -16.56 15.14
N GLY A 94 5.83 -16.74 16.29
CA GLY A 94 5.24 -17.31 17.51
C GLY A 94 6.09 -18.36 18.22
N ASP A 95 6.98 -19.07 17.50
CA ASP A 95 7.89 -20.04 18.13
C ASP A 95 9.18 -19.36 18.61
N CYS A 96 9.38 -19.29 19.92
CA CYS A 96 10.55 -18.67 20.55
C CYS A 96 11.87 -19.45 20.36
N LYS A 97 11.93 -20.47 19.49
CA LYS A 97 13.13 -21.28 19.33
C LYS A 97 13.38 -21.67 17.88
N TYR A 98 14.22 -20.91 17.23
CA TYR A 98 14.97 -21.36 16.06
C TYR A 98 16.36 -21.78 16.51
N ARG A 99 16.76 -23.02 16.21
CA ARG A 99 18.18 -23.40 16.27
C ARG A 99 18.78 -23.05 14.93
N VAL A 100 19.62 -22.01 14.89
CA VAL A 100 20.54 -21.77 13.78
C VAL A 100 21.86 -22.39 14.19
N ASP A 101 22.42 -23.26 13.35
CA ASP A 101 23.71 -23.88 13.65
C ASP A 101 24.85 -22.85 13.56
N ARG A 102 25.81 -22.98 14.49
CA ARG A 102 26.83 -21.97 14.82
C ARG A 102 27.83 -21.81 13.69
N VAL A 103 28.06 -20.58 13.22
CA VAL A 103 29.25 -20.21 12.43
C VAL A 103 30.28 -19.60 13.37
N GLU A 104 31.51 -20.12 13.39
CA GLU A 104 32.56 -19.64 14.30
C GLU A 104 33.26 -18.38 13.75
N GLY A 105 33.19 -17.26 14.48
CA GLY A 105 33.89 -16.00 14.19
C GLY A 105 34.83 -15.57 15.32
N THR A 106 35.85 -14.75 15.00
CA THR A 106 36.93 -14.32 15.90
C THR A 106 36.58 -13.05 16.71
N PRO A 107 37.07 -12.89 17.95
CA PRO A 107 36.72 -11.75 18.81
C PRO A 107 37.33 -10.42 18.31
N GLY A 108 36.50 -9.40 18.05
CA GLY A 108 36.93 -8.03 17.73
C GLY A 108 36.52 -7.49 16.35
N GLN A 109 35.96 -8.35 15.48
CA GLN A 109 35.16 -7.94 14.33
C GLN A 109 33.68 -8.15 14.68
N CYS A 110 32.83 -7.14 14.44
CA CYS A 110 31.40 -7.32 14.59
C CYS A 110 30.88 -8.32 13.55
N THR A 111 30.67 -9.56 13.97
CA THR A 111 29.71 -10.49 13.36
C THR A 111 28.95 -11.15 14.50
N ASP A 112 27.82 -10.53 14.85
CA ASP A 112 26.70 -11.01 15.66
C ASP A 112 26.98 -11.94 16.84
N ILE A 113 26.92 -11.40 18.07
CA ILE A 113 26.79 -12.24 19.26
C ILE A 113 25.90 -11.58 20.32
N GLY A 114 24.74 -12.20 20.58
CA GLY A 114 23.77 -11.75 21.58
C GLY A 114 22.74 -12.78 22.07
N ARG A 115 23.13 -14.06 22.21
CA ARG A 115 22.57 -15.16 23.05
C ARG A 115 21.12 -15.12 23.59
N GLY A 116 20.39 -16.20 23.33
CA GLY A 116 19.14 -16.63 24.01
C GLY A 116 18.19 -17.31 23.02
N PRO A 117 17.04 -17.90 23.42
CA PRO A 117 15.95 -18.09 22.46
C PRO A 117 15.74 -16.74 21.79
N LEU A 118 16.11 -16.62 20.51
CA LEU A 118 16.11 -15.36 19.80
C LEU A 118 14.67 -14.86 19.76
N GLN A 119 14.34 -13.90 20.64
CA GLN A 119 13.27 -12.99 20.31
C GLN A 119 13.73 -12.33 19.03
N VAL A 120 13.01 -12.59 17.95
CA VAL A 120 13.23 -11.91 16.68
C VAL A 120 12.75 -10.48 16.89
N THR A 121 13.60 -9.69 17.54
CA THR A 121 13.55 -8.23 17.50
C THR A 121 14.17 -7.80 16.17
N GLU A 122 13.74 -6.68 15.60
CA GLU A 122 14.23 -6.16 14.31
C GLU A 122 15.77 -6.06 14.23
N GLU A 123 16.45 -6.00 15.38
CA GLU A 123 17.89 -5.85 15.52
C GLU A 123 18.69 -7.17 15.34
N ASN A 124 18.06 -8.35 15.43
CA ASN A 124 18.75 -9.65 15.42
C ASN A 124 18.44 -10.52 14.17
N ALA A 125 17.89 -9.93 13.11
CA ALA A 125 17.62 -10.63 11.84
C ALA A 125 18.85 -10.72 10.91
N LEU A 126 20.06 -10.55 11.45
CA LEU A 126 21.31 -10.64 10.70
C LEU A 126 21.57 -12.12 10.33
N GLY A 127 21.33 -12.44 9.05
CA GLY A 127 21.47 -13.79 8.49
C GLY A 127 20.22 -14.27 7.74
N ILE A 128 19.10 -13.56 7.86
CA ILE A 128 17.84 -13.86 7.20
C ILE A 128 17.70 -12.97 5.96
N SER A 129 17.88 -13.54 4.77
CA SER A 129 17.61 -12.85 3.51
C SER A 129 16.11 -12.84 3.23
N ALA A 130 15.39 -11.89 3.83
CA ALA A 130 14.16 -11.40 3.21
C ALA A 130 14.61 -10.46 2.06
N PRO A 131 14.30 -10.73 0.78
CA PRO A 131 14.70 -9.91 -0.37
C PRO A 131 14.14 -8.48 -0.33
N MET A 132 13.38 -8.17 0.73
CA MET A 132 12.72 -6.90 0.94
C MET A 132 13.35 -6.08 2.08
N TYR A 133 14.15 -6.69 2.95
CA TYR A 133 14.91 -6.04 4.01
C TYR A 133 16.39 -6.32 3.82
N ASN A 134 17.21 -5.30 4.06
CA ASN A 134 18.64 -5.49 4.16
C ASN A 134 18.99 -6.18 5.49
N PRO A 135 20.18 -6.78 5.62
CA PRO A 135 20.62 -7.41 6.86
C PRO A 135 20.64 -6.48 8.08
N ASP A 136 20.74 -5.16 7.85
CA ASP A 136 20.71 -4.11 8.88
C ASP A 136 19.29 -3.71 9.32
N GLY A 137 18.26 -4.41 8.84
CA GLY A 137 16.84 -4.09 9.11
C GLY A 137 16.28 -2.93 8.28
N SER A 138 17.10 -2.25 7.48
CA SER A 138 16.62 -1.21 6.57
C SER A 138 15.84 -1.82 5.39
N TYR A 139 15.01 -1.01 4.72
CA TYR A 139 14.35 -1.49 3.50
C TYR A 139 15.39 -1.71 2.40
N SER A 140 15.37 -2.90 1.81
CA SER A 140 16.11 -3.16 0.57
C SER A 140 15.61 -2.23 -0.55
N PHE A 141 16.37 -2.17 -1.65
CA PHE A 141 15.94 -1.47 -2.85
C PHE A 141 14.52 -1.87 -3.27
N TYR A 142 14.21 -3.18 -3.30
CA TYR A 142 12.86 -3.67 -3.61
C TYR A 142 11.85 -3.24 -2.55
N GLY A 143 12.25 -3.27 -1.28
CA GLY A 143 11.43 -2.80 -0.16
C GLY A 143 10.94 -1.38 -0.37
N ILE A 144 11.85 -0.44 -0.63
CA ILE A 144 11.54 0.99 -0.85
C ILE A 144 10.63 1.17 -2.07
N TRP A 145 10.91 0.50 -3.18
CA TRP A 145 10.11 0.62 -4.40
C TRP A 145 8.68 0.11 -4.20
N PHE A 146 8.50 -1.02 -3.52
CA PHE A 146 7.19 -1.60 -3.29
C PHE A 146 6.38 -0.89 -2.19
N THR A 147 6.99 -0.48 -1.06
CA THR A 147 6.22 0.19 0.02
C THR A 147 6.04 1.67 -0.20
N LEU A 148 7.11 2.38 -0.57
CA LEU A 148 7.04 3.84 -0.64
C LEU A 148 6.59 4.26 -2.02
N VAL A 149 7.31 3.84 -3.06
CA VAL A 149 7.01 4.36 -4.39
C VAL A 149 5.66 3.85 -4.88
N ALA A 150 5.40 2.54 -4.86
CA ALA A 150 4.14 1.99 -5.39
C ALA A 150 2.90 2.46 -4.62
N THR A 151 2.98 2.56 -3.29
CA THR A 151 1.85 3.00 -2.46
C THR A 151 1.56 4.48 -2.63
N TRP A 152 2.57 5.35 -2.53
CA TRP A 152 2.37 6.80 -2.70
C TRP A 152 1.94 7.16 -4.13
N THR A 153 2.56 6.53 -5.13
CA THR A 153 2.14 6.72 -6.53
C THR A 153 0.74 6.17 -6.78
N GLY A 154 0.38 5.04 -6.16
CA GLY A 154 -0.96 4.48 -6.19
C GLY A 154 -2.00 5.44 -5.62
N PHE A 155 -1.77 5.98 -4.42
CA PHE A 155 -2.67 6.98 -3.83
C PHE A 155 -2.80 8.22 -4.72
N LEU A 156 -1.69 8.78 -5.21
CA LEU A 156 -1.72 9.93 -6.10
C LEU A 156 -2.50 9.64 -7.40
N MET A 157 -2.28 8.48 -8.03
CA MET A 157 -3.03 8.07 -9.22
C MET A 157 -4.51 7.85 -8.92
N MET A 158 -4.86 7.36 -7.73
CA MET A 158 -6.26 7.22 -7.31
C MET A 158 -6.95 8.58 -7.22
N PHE A 159 -6.32 9.55 -6.55
CA PHE A 159 -6.84 10.92 -6.47
C PHE A 159 -6.98 11.56 -7.86
N ILE A 160 -5.93 11.47 -8.69
CA ILE A 160 -5.96 11.97 -10.07
C ILE A 160 -7.10 11.31 -10.86
N GLY A 161 -7.26 9.99 -10.76
CA GLY A 161 -8.31 9.23 -11.42
C GLY A 161 -9.71 9.67 -11.00
N ILE A 162 -9.95 9.87 -9.71
CA ILE A 162 -11.26 10.31 -9.17
C ILE A 162 -11.56 11.76 -9.57
N LEU A 163 -10.58 12.66 -9.43
CA LEU A 163 -10.73 14.08 -9.82
C LEU A 163 -11.00 14.21 -11.32
N TRP A 164 -10.29 13.42 -12.12
CA TRP A 164 -10.51 13.36 -13.55
C TRP A 164 -11.88 12.78 -13.87
N TYR A 165 -12.30 11.67 -13.25
CA TYR A 165 -13.61 11.05 -13.48
C TYR A 165 -14.79 11.98 -13.15
N THR A 166 -14.66 12.78 -12.08
CA THR A 166 -15.72 13.69 -11.61
C THR A 166 -15.75 15.04 -12.32
N ASP A 167 -14.76 15.31 -13.18
CA ASP A 167 -14.49 16.62 -13.79
C ASP A 167 -14.44 17.74 -12.72
N LEU A 168 -13.91 17.40 -11.53
CA LEU A 168 -13.83 18.32 -10.38
C LEU A 168 -13.07 19.62 -10.69
N PRO A 169 -11.91 19.59 -11.38
CA PRO A 169 -11.14 20.82 -11.63
C PRO A 169 -11.93 21.85 -12.44
N HIS A 170 -12.73 21.38 -13.41
CA HIS A 170 -13.58 22.25 -14.22
C HIS A 170 -14.71 22.85 -13.37
N LYS A 171 -15.36 22.05 -12.53
CA LYS A 171 -16.42 22.52 -11.63
C LYS A 171 -15.90 23.52 -10.60
N LEU A 172 -14.74 23.25 -10.01
CA LEU A 172 -14.07 24.16 -9.08
C LEU A 172 -13.69 25.47 -9.74
N ALA A 173 -13.16 25.45 -10.97
CA ALA A 173 -12.84 26.66 -11.71
C ALA A 173 -14.10 27.51 -12.00
N LEU A 174 -15.24 26.88 -12.33
CA LEU A 174 -16.51 27.58 -12.52
C LEU A 174 -17.02 28.19 -11.21
N GLN A 175 -16.99 27.45 -10.11
CA GLN A 175 -17.40 27.96 -8.80
C GLN A 175 -16.48 29.07 -8.30
N TRP A 176 -15.16 28.95 -8.50
CA TRP A 176 -14.20 29.99 -8.15
C TRP A 176 -14.47 31.29 -8.91
N ARG A 177 -14.75 31.20 -10.21
CA ARG A 177 -15.16 32.37 -11.01
C ARG A 177 -16.48 32.97 -10.53
N GLN A 178 -17.43 32.17 -10.06
CA GLN A 178 -18.69 32.69 -9.50
C GLN A 178 -18.49 33.36 -8.13
N ALA A 179 -17.63 32.82 -7.28
CA ALA A 179 -17.37 33.34 -5.94
C ALA A 179 -16.45 34.57 -5.93
N PHE A 180 -15.41 34.58 -6.77
CA PHE A 180 -14.38 35.63 -6.79
C PHE A 180 -14.41 36.51 -8.03
N GLY A 181 -15.15 36.13 -9.08
CA GLY A 181 -15.35 36.95 -10.28
C GLY A 181 -16.51 37.94 -10.18
N ARG A 182 -17.08 38.13 -8.98
CA ARG A 182 -18.14 39.13 -8.74
C ARG A 182 -17.59 40.29 -7.91
N SER A 183 -16.85 41.16 -8.59
CA SER A 183 -16.76 42.57 -8.23
C SER A 183 -17.41 43.37 -9.36
N ASP A 184 -18.48 44.08 -9.00
CA ASP A 184 -19.04 45.23 -9.71
C ASP A 184 -19.89 45.02 -10.97
N THR A 185 -21.11 44.50 -10.78
CA THR A 185 -22.27 45.17 -11.39
C THR A 185 -23.53 44.94 -10.55
N ALA A 186 -23.65 45.74 -9.49
CA ALA A 186 -24.91 45.98 -8.82
C ALA A 186 -25.69 47.04 -9.61
N THR A 187 -26.55 46.61 -10.54
CA THR A 187 -27.74 47.30 -11.09
C THR A 187 -28.17 46.42 -12.26
N THR A 188 -29.35 45.80 -12.31
CA THR A 188 -30.68 46.25 -11.96
C THR A 188 -31.55 45.00 -11.73
N GLY A 189 -32.45 45.09 -10.75
CA GLY A 189 -33.30 43.98 -10.36
C GLY A 189 -34.18 43.45 -11.49
N ARG A 190 -34.25 42.13 -11.60
CA ARG A 190 -35.48 41.43 -11.97
C ARG A 190 -35.57 40.13 -11.17
N PRO A 191 -36.68 39.92 -10.42
CA PRO A 191 -36.94 38.63 -9.81
C PRO A 191 -37.42 37.67 -10.91
N LEU A 192 -36.81 36.49 -10.99
CA LEU A 192 -37.39 35.35 -11.69
C LEU A 192 -38.07 34.47 -10.64
N LEU A 193 -39.39 34.65 -10.53
CA LEU A 193 -40.34 33.65 -10.05
C LEU A 193 -40.54 32.57 -11.13
N PRO A 194 -41.18 31.45 -10.78
CA PRO A 194 -40.71 30.32 -9.97
C PRO A 194 -40.13 29.19 -10.84
#